data_AF-A0A967RIZ2-F1
#
_entry.id   AF-A0A967RIZ2-F1
#
_cell.length_a   1.000
_cell.length_b   1.000
_cell.length_c   1.000
_cell.angle_alpha   90.00
_cell.angle_beta   90.00
_cell.angle_gamma   90.00
#
_symmetry.space_group_name_H-M   'P 1'
#
loop_
_entity.id
_entity.type
_entity.pdbx_description
1 polymer ?
#
loop_
_entity_poly.entity_id
_entity_poly.type
_entity_poly.pdbx_seq_one_letter_code
_entity_poly.pdbx_strand_id
1 'polypeptide(L)'
;AITKALEKKGLANFMSYDEVAKASEAHGRRDETKILTIAITHVEYETDNRHYAHIDCPGHADYIKNMITGAAQMDGAILVVSAADGP
;
A
#
# COMPACT_ATOMS: atom_id res chain seq x y z
N ALA A 1 -10.99 2.32 -0.83
CA ALA A 1 -9.81 1.74 -1.49
C ALA A 1 -10.13 1.45 -2.95
N ILE A 2 -9.16 1.60 -3.85
CA ILE A 2 -9.33 1.40 -5.31
C ILE A 2 -9.76 -0.03 -5.64
N THR A 3 -9.20 -1.02 -4.95
CA THR A 3 -9.54 -2.45 -5.06
C THR A 3 -11.02 -2.70 -4.77
N LYS A 4 -11.58 -2.10 -3.71
CA LYS A 4 -13.01 -2.20 -3.37
C LYS A 4 -13.94 -1.59 -4.43
N ALA A 5 -13.47 -0.56 -5.14
CA ALA A 5 -14.26 0.07 -6.19
C ALA A 5 -14.23 -0.75 -7.49
N LEU A 6 -13.08 -1.36 -7.82
CA LEU A 6 -12.89 -2.17 -9.02
C LEU A 6 -13.39 -3.61 -8.88
N GLU A 7 -13.42 -4.17 -7.68
CA GLU A 7 -14.03 -5.47 -7.38
C GLU A 7 -15.50 -5.52 -7.83
N LYS A 8 -16.26 -4.45 -7.62
CA LYS A 8 -17.67 -4.36 -8.08
C LYS A 8 -17.83 -4.47 -9.60
N LYS A 9 -16.74 -4.24 -10.35
CA LYS A 9 -16.68 -4.36 -11.81
C LYS A 9 -15.98 -5.64 -12.26
N GLY A 10 -15.54 -6.49 -11.34
CA GLY A 10 -14.77 -7.71 -11.64
C GLY A 10 -13.33 -7.46 -12.09
N LEU A 11 -12.80 -6.24 -11.91
CA LEU A 11 -11.50 -5.80 -12.43
C LEU A 11 -10.40 -5.78 -11.34
N ALA A 12 -10.71 -6.25 -10.13
CA ALA A 12 -9.74 -6.38 -9.04
C ALA A 12 -10.28 -7.36 -7.99
N ASN A 13 -9.37 -7.98 -7.24
CA ASN A 13 -9.74 -8.70 -6.03
C ASN A 13 -9.64 -7.74 -4.84
N PHE A 14 -10.68 -7.67 -4.02
CA PHE A 14 -10.61 -6.89 -2.79
C PHE A 14 -9.64 -7.53 -1.81
N MET A 15 -8.70 -6.72 -1.34
CA MET A 15 -7.83 -7.04 -0.21
C MET A 15 -8.12 -6.04 0.90
N SER A 16 -8.30 -6.55 2.11
CA SER A 16 -8.49 -5.73 3.30
C SER A 16 -7.19 -5.02 3.68
N TYR A 17 -7.30 -3.91 4.42
CA TYR A 17 -6.13 -3.15 4.86
C TYR A 17 -5.18 -3.98 5.73
N ASP A 18 -5.73 -4.86 6.57
CA ASP A 18 -4.96 -5.77 7.42
C ASP A 18 -4.12 -6.75 6.60
N GLU A 19 -4.66 -7.26 5.48
CA GLU A 19 -3.92 -8.14 4.56
C GLU A 19 -2.83 -7.39 3.79
N VAL A 20 -3.08 -6.13 3.43
CA VAL A 20 -2.11 -5.29 2.70
C VAL A 20 -0.95 -4.88 3.60
N ALA A 21 -1.23 -4.50 4.84
CA ALA A 21 -0.23 -4.01 5.77
C ALA A 21 0.74 -5.12 6.23
N LYS A 22 0.41 -6.42 6.02
CA LYS A 22 1.19 -7.60 6.45
C LYS A 22 1.80 -7.45 7.85
N ALA A 23 1.10 -6.72 8.72
CA ALA A 23 1.64 -6.33 10.01
C ALA A 23 1.63 -7.56 10.92
N SER A 24 2.80 -8.07 11.26
CA SER A 24 2.86 -9.06 12.34
C SER A 24 2.44 -8.39 13.65
N GLU A 25 1.67 -9.10 14.46
CA GLU A 25 1.21 -8.63 15.79
C GLU A 25 2.37 -8.15 16.68
N ALA A 26 3.59 -8.63 16.43
CA ALA A 26 4.78 -8.31 17.22
C ALA A 26 5.49 -6.98 16.86
N HIS A 27 5.33 -6.45 15.64
CA HIS A 27 6.15 -5.32 15.17
C HIS A 27 5.41 -4.24 14.39
N GLY A 28 4.22 -4.52 13.84
CA GLY A 28 3.50 -3.58 12.97
C GLY A 28 2.24 -3.00 13.60
N ARG A 29 1.76 -3.56 14.71
CA ARG A 29 0.51 -3.15 15.35
C ARG A 29 0.83 -2.37 16.62
N ARG A 30 0.73 -1.04 16.55
CA ARG A 30 0.93 -0.17 17.74
C ARG A 30 -0.38 0.03 18.51
N ASP A 31 -1.51 0.03 17.79
CA ASP A 31 -2.90 0.00 18.26
C ASP A 31 -3.76 -0.68 17.17
N GLU A 32 -5.01 -1.09 17.45
CA GLU A 32 -5.93 -1.68 16.46
C GLU A 32 -6.10 -0.81 15.19
N THR A 33 -6.00 0.52 15.34
CA THR A 33 -6.14 1.50 14.25
C THR A 33 -4.81 2.01 13.71
N LYS A 34 -3.67 1.62 14.29
CA LYS A 34 -2.32 2.06 13.90
C LYS A 34 -1.50 0.86 13.48
N ILE A 35 -1.84 0.38 12.29
CA ILE A 35 -1.12 -0.67 11.60
C ILE A 35 -0.07 -0.02 10.72
N LEU A 36 1.19 -0.37 10.95
CA LEU A 36 2.34 0.09 10.21
C LEU A 36 2.67 -0.96 9.14
N THR A 37 2.70 -0.56 7.88
CA THR A 37 3.19 -1.43 6.80
C THR A 37 4.68 -1.70 7.05
N ILE A 38 5.07 -2.98 7.15
CA ILE A 38 6.47 -3.41 7.38
C ILE A 38 7.10 -3.95 6.10
N ALA A 39 6.31 -4.71 5.34
CA ALA A 39 6.75 -5.42 4.15
C ALA A 39 6.05 -4.88 2.92
N ILE A 40 6.72 -5.04 1.79
CA ILE A 40 6.19 -4.67 0.49
C ILE A 40 5.00 -5.58 0.16
N THR A 41 3.90 -4.97 -0.29
CA THR A 41 2.75 -5.71 -0.82
C THR A 41 2.43 -5.25 -2.23
N HIS A 42 2.32 -6.22 -3.12
CA HIS A 42 1.87 -6.03 -4.49
C HIS A 42 0.36 -6.24 -4.53
N VAL A 43 -0.35 -5.23 -4.98
CA VAL A 43 -1.80 -5.24 -5.20
C VAL A 43 -2.04 -5.02 -6.67
N GLU A 44 -2.66 -5.98 -7.32
CA GLU A 44 -2.96 -5.91 -8.75
C GLU A 44 -4.40 -5.47 -8.98
N TYR A 45 -4.58 -4.61 -9.97
CA TYR A 45 -5.90 -4.24 -10.48
C TYR A 45 -5.79 -3.84 -11.94
N GLU A 46 -6.88 -3.99 -12.66
CA GLU A 46 -6.92 -3.72 -14.08
C GLU A 46 -8.01 -2.72 -14.45
N THR A 47 -7.85 -2.18 -15.64
CA THR A 47 -8.82 -1.35 -16.35
C THR A 47 -8.91 -1.91 -17.76
N ASP A 48 -9.95 -1.57 -18.51
CA ASP A 48 -10.18 -2.09 -19.87
C ASP A 48 -8.97 -1.94 -20.81
N ASN A 49 -8.08 -0.97 -20.55
CA ASN A 49 -6.93 -0.68 -21.40
C ASN A 49 -5.57 -1.05 -20.80
N ARG A 50 -5.47 -1.31 -19.48
CA ARG A 50 -4.18 -1.42 -18.77
C ARG A 50 -4.29 -2.26 -17.49
N HIS A 51 -3.26 -3.08 -17.26
CA HIS A 51 -3.01 -3.77 -15.99
C HIS A 51 -2.06 -2.94 -15.11
N TYR A 52 -2.37 -2.80 -13.83
CA TYR A 52 -1.57 -2.04 -12.87
C TYR A 52 -1.19 -2.94 -11.70
N ALA A 53 0.10 -2.90 -11.35
CA ALA A 53 0.59 -3.41 -10.07
C ALA A 53 0.90 -2.20 -9.17
N HIS A 54 0.22 -2.11 -8.04
CA HIS A 54 0.48 -1.12 -7.01
C HIS A 54 1.34 -1.74 -5.94
N ILE A 55 2.49 -1.15 -5.69
CA ILE A 55 3.40 -1.57 -4.63
C ILE A 55 3.22 -0.62 -3.45
N ASP A 56 2.68 -1.12 -2.33
CA ASP A 56 2.62 -0.37 -1.08
C ASP A 56 3.98 -0.46 -0.37
N CYS A 57 4.60 0.70 -0.15
CA CYS A 57 5.92 0.81 0.46
C CYS A 57 5.82 1.40 1.87
N PRO A 58 6.61 0.91 2.84
CA PRO A 58 6.53 1.38 4.22
C PRO A 58 7.09 2.81 4.37
N GLY A 59 6.39 3.66 5.13
CA GLY A 59 6.76 5.08 5.33
C GLY A 59 7.54 5.39 6.60
N HIS A 60 7.75 4.42 7.50
CA HIS A 60 8.50 4.64 8.74
C HIS A 60 10.01 4.60 8.49
N ALA A 61 10.76 5.44 9.22
CA ALA A 61 12.21 5.60 9.04
C ALA A 61 12.98 4.26 9.16
N ASP A 62 12.55 3.39 10.06
CA ASP A 62 13.18 2.08 10.28
C ASP A 62 13.06 1.11 9.08
N TYR A 63 12.12 1.35 8.16
CA TYR A 63 11.82 0.48 7.02
C TYR A 63 12.19 1.11 5.66
N ILE A 64 12.98 2.19 5.65
CA ILE A 64 13.46 2.83 4.40
C ILE A 64 14.12 1.82 3.46
N LYS A 65 14.87 0.84 3.98
CA LYS A 65 15.51 -0.20 3.15
C LYS A 65 14.48 -1.04 2.38
N ASN A 66 13.36 -1.36 3.01
CA ASN A 66 12.26 -2.12 2.38
C ASN A 66 11.52 -1.25 1.37
N MET A 67 11.45 0.06 1.59
CA MET A 67 10.89 1.00 0.63
C MET A 67 11.77 1.11 -0.62
N ILE A 68 13.10 1.20 -0.47
CA ILE A 68 14.04 1.26 -1.60
C ILE A 68 13.96 0.00 -2.48
N THR A 69 13.89 -1.18 -1.87
CA THR A 69 13.78 -2.44 -2.63
C THR A 69 12.45 -2.57 -3.37
N GLY A 70 11.36 -2.03 -2.81
CA GLY A 70 10.06 -1.96 -3.50
C GLY A 70 10.04 -0.94 -4.63
N ALA A 71 10.60 0.25 -4.40
CA ALA A 71 10.67 1.32 -5.38
C ALA A 71 11.51 0.95 -6.61
N ALA A 72 12.55 0.13 -6.45
CA ALA A 72 13.35 -0.36 -7.57
C ALA A 72 12.55 -1.20 -8.58
N GLN A 73 11.38 -1.74 -8.19
CA GLN A 73 10.51 -2.55 -9.05
C GLN A 73 9.38 -1.72 -9.69
N MET A 74 9.28 -0.43 -9.38
CA MET A 74 8.19 0.44 -9.83
C MET A 74 8.60 1.33 -11.01
N ASP A 75 7.70 1.46 -11.99
CA ASP A 75 7.87 2.40 -13.12
C ASP A 75 7.46 3.84 -12.77
N GLY A 76 6.70 4.04 -11.68
CA GLY A 76 6.20 5.35 -11.25
C GLY A 76 5.80 5.35 -9.78
N ALA A 77 5.79 6.55 -9.17
CA ALA A 77 5.52 6.73 -7.74
C ALA A 77 4.38 7.72 -7.50
N ILE A 78 3.57 7.46 -6.47
CA ILE A 78 2.56 8.37 -5.94
C ILE A 78 3.07 8.95 -4.63
N LEU A 79 3.20 10.28 -4.56
CA LEU A 79 3.58 10.97 -3.33
C LEU A 79 2.32 11.53 -2.64
N VAL A 80 2.05 11.07 -1.43
CA VAL A 80 0.97 11.59 -0.59
C VAL A 80 1.54 12.57 0.42
N VAL A 81 1.08 13.82 0.36
CA VAL A 81 1.51 14.89 1.28
C VAL A 81 0.29 15.35 2.08
N SER A 82 0.43 15.41 3.41
CA SER A 82 -0.61 15.98 4.28
C SER A 82 -0.62 17.50 4.13
N ALA A 83 -1.81 18.07 3.92
CA ALA A 83 -2.04 19.51 3.90
C ALA A 83 -2.72 20.02 5.19
N ALA A 84 -2.83 19.19 6.23
CA ALA A 84 -3.56 19.51 7.45
C ALA A 84 -2.82 20.58 8.31
N ASP A 85 -1.50 20.53 8.33
CA ASP A 85 -0.66 21.46 9.09
C ASP A 85 -0.27 22.65 8.20
N GLY A 86 -1.25 23.50 7.89
CA GLY A 86 -1.03 24.86 7.36
C GLY A 86 -0.64 25.85 8.48
N PRO A 87 -0.12 27.05 8.15
CA PRO A 87 0.57 27.94 9.09
C PRO A 87 -0.24 28.38 10.31
#